data_AF-A0A9E8SHA6-F1
#
_entry.id   AF-A0A9E8SHA6-F1
#
_cell.length_a   1.000
_cell.length_b   1.000
_cell.length_c   1.000
_cell.angle_alpha   90.00
_cell.angle_beta   90.00
_cell.angle_gamma   90.00
#
_symmetry.space_group_name_H-M   'P 1'
#
loop_
_entity.id
_entity.type
_entity.pdbx_description
1 polymer ?
#
loop_
_entity_poly.entity_id
_entity_poly.type
_entity_poly.pdbx_seq_one_letter_code
_entity_poly.pdbx_strand_id
1 'polypeptide(L)'
;MNETIQDIITRLLRYQRTPDKTTSNFKRWKHNNDILPILQRQLEMILSSYGKFQPVVYDTQGILDDGSDLILRHREVSLVEKEFAIISFQAKSYDDLCKKTYMQELKAQRDDTFRKVVGLNYYFLFLCTDAIEHKNKLRNIAAEFRSNVARMQRSGIREN
;
A
#
# COMPACT_ATOMS: atom_id res chain seq x y z
N MET A 1 24.65 -7.99 -4.45
CA MET A 1 23.75 -6.83 -4.67
C MET A 1 22.98 -6.62 -3.38
N ASN A 2 23.04 -5.43 -2.80
CA ASN A 2 22.12 -5.09 -1.70
C ASN A 2 20.74 -4.88 -2.31
N GLU A 3 19.71 -5.47 -1.72
CA GLU A 3 18.31 -5.31 -2.16
C GLU A 3 17.86 -3.86 -1.95
N THR A 4 17.24 -3.25 -2.97
CA THR A 4 16.72 -1.87 -2.84
C THR A 4 15.52 -1.84 -1.89
N ILE A 5 15.19 -0.66 -1.35
CA ILE A 5 13.96 -0.47 -0.54
C ILE A 5 12.73 -0.93 -1.32
N GLN A 6 12.71 -0.64 -2.62
CA GLN A 6 11.64 -1.06 -3.52
C GLN A 6 11.56 -2.59 -3.64
N ASP A 7 12.69 -3.29 -3.74
CA ASP A 7 12.72 -4.75 -3.83
C ASP A 7 12.20 -5.39 -2.54
N ILE A 8 12.57 -4.86 -1.37
CA ILE A 8 12.08 -5.35 -0.09
C ILE A 8 10.59 -5.08 0.08
N ILE A 9 10.11 -3.87 -0.23
CA ILE A 9 8.69 -3.55 -0.20
C ILE A 9 7.93 -4.47 -1.17
N THR A 10 8.38 -4.57 -2.42
CA THR A 10 7.77 -5.45 -3.42
C THR A 10 7.76 -6.89 -2.93
N ARG A 11 8.83 -7.34 -2.26
CA ARG A 11 8.93 -8.71 -1.77
C ARG A 11 7.97 -9.00 -0.61
N LEU A 12 7.96 -8.12 0.39
CA LEU A 12 7.09 -8.23 1.57
C LEU A 12 5.62 -8.18 1.18
N LEU A 13 5.29 -7.38 0.17
CA LEU A 13 3.93 -7.28 -0.35
C LEU A 13 3.59 -8.48 -1.24
N ARG A 14 4.38 -8.79 -2.27
CA ARG A 14 3.97 -9.77 -3.29
C ARG A 14 4.09 -11.23 -2.86
N TYR A 15 5.09 -11.59 -2.04
CA TYR A 15 5.45 -12.99 -1.83
C TYR A 15 4.98 -13.58 -0.50
N GLN A 16 4.63 -12.76 0.48
CA GLN A 16 3.96 -13.27 1.67
C GLN A 16 2.46 -13.19 1.41
N ARG A 17 1.81 -14.36 1.22
CA ARG A 17 0.34 -14.51 1.05
C ARG A 17 -0.37 -15.02 2.34
N THR A 18 -1.55 -14.48 2.67
CA THR A 18 -2.24 -14.49 3.96
C THR A 18 -3.31 -15.48 3.64
N PRO A 19 -3.35 -16.59 4.38
CA PRO A 19 -4.28 -17.64 4.06
C PRO A 19 -5.68 -17.04 3.89
N ASP A 20 -6.38 -17.38 2.80
CA ASP A 20 -7.69 -16.79 2.50
C ASP A 20 -8.64 -16.86 3.71
N LYS A 21 -8.52 -17.92 4.52
CA LYS A 21 -9.29 -18.12 5.76
C LYS A 21 -9.09 -17.02 6.81
N THR A 22 -7.88 -16.46 6.95
CA THR A 22 -7.59 -15.41 7.95
C THR A 22 -7.95 -14.01 7.47
N THR A 23 -8.22 -13.84 6.17
CA THR A 23 -8.63 -12.55 5.59
C THR A 23 -10.05 -12.12 6.00
N SER A 24 -10.86 -13.05 6.53
CA SER A 24 -12.18 -12.75 7.10
C SER A 24 -12.14 -11.72 8.23
N ASN A 25 -11.00 -11.60 8.93
CA ASN A 25 -10.82 -10.59 9.98
C ASN A 25 -10.88 -9.15 9.46
N PHE A 26 -10.55 -8.91 8.18
CA PHE A 26 -10.62 -7.56 7.59
C PHE A 26 -12.04 -7.00 7.52
N LYS A 27 -13.08 -7.83 7.64
CA LYS A 27 -14.47 -7.37 7.78
C LYS A 27 -14.69 -6.44 8.96
N ARG A 28 -13.87 -6.57 10.01
CA ARG A 28 -14.00 -5.80 11.24
C ARG A 28 -13.10 -4.57 11.27
N TRP A 29 -12.12 -4.49 10.38
CA TRP A 29 -11.13 -3.43 10.37
C TRP A 29 -11.67 -2.20 9.63
N LYS A 30 -11.45 -1.03 10.22
CA LYS A 30 -11.78 0.26 9.62
C LYS A 30 -10.55 0.89 9.00
N HIS A 31 -10.77 1.60 7.89
CA HIS A 31 -9.71 2.20 7.06
C HIS A 31 -8.76 3.06 7.90
N ASN A 32 -9.27 4.09 8.57
CA ASN A 32 -8.46 5.05 9.32
C ASN A 32 -8.03 4.56 10.70
N ASN A 33 -8.85 3.73 11.37
CA ASN A 33 -8.59 3.34 12.75
C ASN A 33 -7.68 2.12 12.85
N ASP A 34 -7.69 1.25 11.85
CA ASP A 34 -6.94 0.00 11.87
C ASP A 34 -5.94 -0.08 10.71
N ILE A 35 -6.42 0.01 9.46
CA ILE A 35 -5.62 -0.34 8.28
C ILE A 35 -4.45 0.62 8.10
N LEU A 36 -4.70 1.94 8.09
CA LEU A 36 -3.65 2.94 7.86
C LEU A 36 -2.60 2.99 8.97
N PRO A 37 -2.95 3.02 10.26
CA PRO A 37 -1.95 3.00 11.34
C PRO A 37 -1.04 1.76 11.28
N ILE A 38 -1.61 0.60 10.94
CA ILE A 38 -0.85 -0.65 10.79
C ILE A 38 0.10 -0.55 9.61
N LEU A 39 -0.40 -0.08 8.47
CA LEU A 39 0.38 0.08 7.24
C LEU A 39 1.55 1.05 7.45
N GLN A 40 1.27 2.23 7.99
CA GLN A 40 2.28 3.23 8.29
C GLN A 40 3.37 2.66 9.21
N ARG A 41 3.00 2.03 10.33
CA ARG A 41 3.96 1.41 11.26
C ARG A 41 4.81 0.35 10.57
N GLN A 42 4.25 -0.47 9.69
CA GLN A 42 5.00 -1.49 8.96
C GLN A 42 6.00 -0.87 7.97
N LEU A 43 5.61 0.18 7.26
CA LEU A 43 6.52 0.93 6.39
C LEU A 43 7.65 1.56 7.21
N GLU A 44 7.32 2.27 8.29
CA GLU A 44 8.31 2.88 9.19
C GLU A 44 9.30 1.86 9.77
N MET A 45 8.85 0.67 10.15
CA MET A 45 9.73 -0.41 10.61
C MET A 45 10.71 -0.86 9.52
N ILE A 46 10.23 -1.10 8.29
CA ILE A 46 11.10 -1.45 7.16
C ILE A 46 12.15 -0.36 6.98
N LEU A 47 11.71 0.89 6.97
CA LEU A 47 12.57 2.06 6.75
C LEU A 47 13.60 2.28 7.86
N SER A 48 13.23 2.02 9.11
CA SER A 48 14.13 2.12 10.26
C SER A 48 15.34 1.18 10.15
N SER A 49 15.19 0.06 9.44
CA SER A 49 16.26 -0.91 9.21
C SER A 49 17.32 -0.45 8.19
N TYR A 50 17.03 0.60 7.40
CA TYR A 50 17.94 1.10 6.36
C TYR A 50 18.90 2.21 6.82
N GLY A 51 18.85 2.62 8.09
CA GLY A 51 19.74 3.64 8.63
C GLY A 51 19.32 5.09 8.30
N LYS A 52 19.77 6.01 9.15
CA LYS A 52 19.22 7.38 9.35
C LYS A 52 19.17 8.27 8.09
N PHE A 53 18.05 9.01 7.98
CA PHE A 53 17.67 10.13 7.05
C PHE A 53 17.23 9.74 5.63
N GLN A 54 16.02 10.01 5.12
CA GLN A 54 14.78 10.64 5.58
C GLN A 54 13.62 9.95 4.83
N PRO A 55 13.09 8.82 5.31
CA PRO A 55 11.85 8.33 4.77
C PRO A 55 10.71 9.04 5.49
N VAL A 56 10.10 9.99 4.78
CA VAL A 56 8.91 10.68 5.28
C VAL A 56 7.72 9.91 4.72
N VAL A 57 6.97 9.29 5.62
CA VAL A 57 5.63 8.78 5.32
C VAL A 57 4.68 9.96 5.55
N TYR A 58 4.14 10.51 4.47
CA TYR A 58 3.08 11.50 4.57
C TYR A 58 1.75 10.77 4.64
N ASP A 59 0.98 11.00 5.71
CA ASP A 59 -0.46 10.78 5.68
C ASP A 59 -1.08 11.95 4.91
N THR A 60 -1.69 11.64 3.77
CA THR A 60 -2.31 12.62 2.88
C THR A 60 -3.80 12.78 3.15
N GLN A 61 -4.34 12.19 4.22
CA GLN A 61 -5.76 12.36 4.57
C GLN A 61 -6.08 13.79 5.01
N GLY A 62 -6.74 14.56 4.13
CA GLY A 62 -7.14 15.95 4.36
C GLY A 62 -7.91 16.57 3.18
N ILE A 63 -8.03 17.91 3.16
CA ILE A 63 -8.78 18.70 2.15
C ILE A 63 -8.26 18.51 0.72
N LEU A 64 -7.03 18.00 0.57
CA LEU A 64 -6.38 17.66 -0.69
C LEU A 64 -6.14 16.15 -0.76
N ASP A 65 -7.23 15.37 -0.77
CA ASP A 65 -7.15 13.93 -1.02
C ASP A 65 -6.55 13.72 -2.43
N ASP A 66 -5.27 13.38 -2.47
CA ASP A 66 -4.52 13.17 -3.71
C ASP A 66 -4.75 11.78 -4.30
N GLY A 67 -5.78 11.06 -3.82
CA GLY A 67 -6.12 9.71 -4.26
C GLY A 67 -5.16 8.64 -3.74
N SER A 68 -4.33 9.01 -2.75
CA SER A 68 -3.37 8.17 -2.05
C SER A 68 -3.62 8.30 -0.54
N ASP A 69 -3.42 7.21 0.19
CA ASP A 69 -3.50 7.26 1.66
C ASP A 69 -2.12 7.55 2.28
N LEU A 70 -1.03 7.03 1.69
CA LEU A 70 0.32 7.25 2.18
C LEU A 70 1.29 7.48 1.03
N ILE A 71 2.21 8.43 1.20
CA ILE A 71 3.33 8.66 0.28
C ILE A 71 4.64 8.42 1.02
N LEU A 72 5.45 7.52 0.49
CA LEU A 72 6.81 7.28 0.93
C LEU A 72 7.80 7.97 -0.01
N ARG A 73 8.52 8.94 0.52
CA ARG A 73 9.67 9.54 -0.16
C ARG A 73 10.96 8.96 0.42
N HIS A 74 11.79 8.32 -0.39
CA HIS A 74 13.05 7.70 0.06
C HIS A 74 14.22 7.99 -0.89
N ARG A 75 15.44 7.84 -0.39
CA ARG A 75 16.68 7.95 -1.18
C ARG A 75 17.68 6.94 -0.63
N GLU A 76 18.38 6.23 -1.50
CA GLU A 76 19.47 5.35 -1.08
C GLU A 76 20.72 6.17 -0.75
N VAL A 77 21.36 5.84 0.38
CA VAL A 77 22.53 6.56 0.90
C VAL A 77 23.72 6.54 -0.07
N SER A 78 23.86 5.49 -0.87
CA SER A 78 24.91 5.34 -1.88
C SER A 78 24.75 6.26 -3.09
N LEU A 79 23.63 6.97 -3.22
CA LEU A 79 23.24 7.76 -4.39
C LEU A 79 22.84 9.19 -3.99
N VAL A 80 23.71 9.86 -3.23
CA VAL A 80 23.49 11.22 -2.68
C VAL A 80 23.09 12.24 -3.77
N GLU A 81 23.54 12.03 -5.01
CA GLU A 81 23.25 12.87 -6.18
C GLU A 81 21.91 12.57 -6.91
N LYS A 82 21.19 11.49 -6.56
CA LYS A 82 19.90 11.18 -7.19
C LYS A 82 18.72 11.84 -6.47
N GLU A 83 17.72 12.23 -7.26
CA GLU A 83 16.41 12.65 -6.77
C GLU A 83 15.77 11.57 -5.88
N PHE A 84 14.90 12.00 -4.96
CA PHE A 84 14.16 11.08 -4.11
C PHE A 84 13.22 10.21 -4.94
N ALA A 85 13.21 8.91 -4.67
CA ALA A 85 12.18 8.01 -5.17
C ALA A 85 10.90 8.19 -4.35
N ILE A 86 9.75 8.19 -5.04
CA ILE A 86 8.43 8.35 -4.44
C ILE A 86 7.59 7.12 -4.72
N ILE A 87 7.03 6.55 -3.66
CA ILE A 87 6.12 5.41 -3.69
C ILE A 87 4.81 5.84 -3.04
N SER A 88 3.69 5.60 -3.73
CA SER A 88 2.35 5.82 -3.19
C SER A 88 1.69 4.50 -2.80
N PHE A 89 0.92 4.57 -1.73
CA PHE A 89 0.10 3.49 -1.22
C PHE A 89 -1.35 3.98 -1.09
N GLN A 90 -2.26 3.25 -1.72
CA GLN A 90 -3.69 3.35 -1.49
C GLN A 90 -4.16 2.07 -0.80
N ALA A 91 -4.83 2.19 0.32
CA ALA A 91 -5.55 1.10 0.96
C ALA A 91 -7.04 1.14 0.64
N LYS A 92 -7.68 -0.02 0.70
CA LYS A 92 -9.13 -0.18 0.66
C LYS A 92 -9.57 -1.19 1.69
N SER A 93 -10.57 -0.79 2.47
CA SER A 93 -11.21 -1.63 3.46
C SER A 93 -12.19 -2.61 2.83
N TYR A 94 -12.71 -3.51 3.65
CA TYR A 94 -13.80 -4.39 3.26
C TYR A 94 -15.03 -3.60 2.78
N ASP A 95 -15.42 -2.58 3.55
CA ASP A 95 -16.60 -1.75 3.28
C ASP A 95 -16.46 -0.97 1.96
N ASP A 96 -15.26 -0.51 1.62
CA ASP A 96 -15.00 0.17 0.34
C ASP A 96 -15.27 -0.74 -0.85
N LEU A 97 -14.91 -2.02 -0.74
CA LEU A 97 -15.16 -2.99 -1.79
C LEU A 97 -16.62 -3.45 -1.84
N CYS A 98 -17.43 -3.20 -0.81
CA CYS A 98 -18.88 -3.45 -0.87
C CYS A 98 -19.61 -2.42 -1.74
N LYS A 99 -19.04 -1.22 -1.95
CA LYS A 99 -19.63 -0.20 -2.83
C LYS A 99 -19.75 -0.72 -4.27
N LYS A 100 -20.83 -0.35 -4.95
CA LYS A 100 -21.01 -0.69 -6.38
C LYS A 100 -20.01 0.06 -7.27
N THR A 101 -19.62 1.25 -6.84
CA THR A 101 -18.71 2.18 -7.51
C THR A 101 -17.23 1.89 -7.27
N TYR A 102 -16.88 0.85 -6.50
CA TYR A 102 -15.51 0.59 -6.06
C TYR A 102 -14.45 0.64 -7.18
N MET A 103 -14.77 0.10 -8.37
CA MET A 103 -13.81 0.07 -9.49
C MET A 103 -13.60 1.45 -10.11
N GLN A 104 -14.67 2.26 -10.21
CA GLN A 104 -14.58 3.63 -10.72
C GLN A 104 -13.79 4.51 -9.74
N GLU A 105 -14.06 4.37 -8.44
CA GLU A 105 -13.31 5.05 -7.38
C GLU A 105 -11.82 4.69 -7.43
N LEU A 106 -11.48 3.40 -7.54
CA LEU A 106 -10.09 2.94 -7.63
C LEU A 106 -9.34 3.51 -8.85
N LYS A 107 -10.01 3.65 -9.99
CA LYS A 107 -9.43 4.25 -11.20
C LYS A 107 -9.19 5.74 -11.03
N ALA A 108 -10.22 6.46 -10.59
CA ALA A 108 -10.13 7.91 -10.37
C ALA A 108 -9.01 8.26 -9.39
N GLN A 109 -8.93 7.55 -8.26
CA GLN A 109 -7.90 7.79 -7.25
C GLN A 109 -6.49 7.49 -7.73
N ARG A 110 -6.31 6.41 -8.52
CA ARG A 110 -5.03 6.13 -9.17
C ARG A 110 -4.65 7.27 -10.12
N ASP A 111 -5.55 7.67 -10.99
CA ASP A 111 -5.28 8.71 -11.99
C ASP A 111 -4.96 10.05 -11.33
N ASP A 112 -5.70 10.41 -10.28
CA ASP A 112 -5.42 11.59 -9.45
C ASP A 112 -4.04 11.51 -8.79
N THR A 113 -3.67 10.34 -8.26
CA THR A 113 -2.35 10.12 -7.65
C THR A 113 -1.23 10.35 -8.66
N PHE A 114 -1.30 9.73 -9.84
CA PHE A 114 -0.27 9.89 -10.88
C PHE A 114 -0.19 11.32 -11.41
N ARG A 115 -1.31 12.06 -11.39
CA ARG A 115 -1.36 13.46 -11.82
C ARG A 115 -0.77 14.42 -10.79
N LYS A 116 -1.06 14.20 -9.51
CA LYS A 116 -0.73 15.14 -8.43
C LYS A 116 0.61 14.84 -7.76
N VAL A 117 1.00 13.57 -7.67
CA VAL A 117 2.27 13.15 -7.08
C VAL A 117 3.37 13.15 -8.14
N VAL A 118 4.00 14.32 -8.34
CA VAL A 118 5.10 14.50 -9.29
C VAL A 118 6.28 13.61 -8.91
N GLY A 119 6.80 12.84 -9.87
CA GLY A 119 7.93 11.93 -9.65
C GLY A 119 7.56 10.56 -9.06
N LEU A 120 6.27 10.20 -9.04
CA LEU A 120 5.82 8.90 -8.57
C LEU A 120 6.44 7.74 -9.38
N ASN A 121 7.20 6.89 -8.69
CA ASN A 121 7.82 5.71 -9.29
C ASN A 121 6.88 4.50 -9.24
N TYR A 122 6.21 4.29 -8.10
CA TYR A 122 5.38 3.12 -7.86
C TYR A 122 4.09 3.49 -7.15
N TYR A 123 3.00 2.86 -7.58
CA TYR A 123 1.70 2.92 -6.93
C TYR A 123 1.31 1.52 -6.49
N PHE A 124 1.00 1.35 -5.21
CA PHE A 124 0.55 0.09 -4.66
C PHE A 124 -0.86 0.18 -4.10
N LEU A 125 -1.65 -0.87 -4.36
CA LEU A 125 -3.04 -0.98 -3.91
C LEU A 125 -3.21 -2.10 -2.87
N PHE A 126 -3.57 -1.71 -1.66
CA PHE A 126 -3.66 -2.55 -0.47
C PHE A 126 -5.12 -2.91 -0.25
N LEU A 127 -5.49 -4.13 -0.63
CA LEU A 127 -6.86 -4.63 -0.54
C LEU A 127 -7.03 -5.41 0.77
N CYS A 128 -7.49 -4.72 1.81
CA CYS A 128 -7.75 -5.29 3.14
C CYS A 128 -9.19 -5.79 3.19
N THR A 129 -9.42 -7.01 2.67
CA THR A 129 -10.77 -7.56 2.50
C THR A 129 -10.80 -9.08 2.66
N ASP A 130 -11.99 -9.66 2.73
CA ASP A 130 -12.18 -11.11 2.73
C ASP A 130 -11.97 -11.67 1.31
N ALA A 131 -10.91 -12.47 1.15
CA ALA A 131 -10.48 -13.00 -0.14
C ALA A 131 -11.43 -14.07 -0.71
N ILE A 132 -12.21 -14.73 0.13
CA ILE A 132 -13.19 -15.74 -0.27
C ILE A 132 -14.44 -15.02 -0.78
N GLU A 133 -14.97 -14.10 0.02
CA GLU A 133 -16.19 -13.37 -0.31
C GLU A 133 -16.01 -12.43 -1.50
N HIS A 134 -14.92 -11.66 -1.52
CA HIS A 134 -14.63 -10.71 -2.60
C HIS A 134 -13.72 -11.28 -3.70
N LYS A 135 -13.62 -12.62 -3.83
CA LYS A 135 -12.75 -13.29 -4.81
C LYS A 135 -12.85 -12.73 -6.22
N ASN A 136 -14.07 -12.53 -6.72
CA ASN A 136 -14.28 -12.02 -8.09
C ASN A 136 -13.88 -10.54 -8.21
N LYS A 137 -14.17 -9.71 -7.20
CA LYS A 137 -13.72 -8.31 -7.16
C LYS A 137 -12.19 -8.24 -7.15
N LEU A 138 -11.53 -9.04 -6.31
CA LEU A 138 -10.08 -9.13 -6.28
C LEU A 138 -9.48 -9.56 -7.63
N ARG A 139 -10.11 -10.50 -8.33
CA ARG A 139 -9.67 -10.90 -9.68
C ARG A 139 -9.82 -9.76 -10.69
N ASN A 140 -10.94 -9.06 -10.67
CA ASN A 140 -11.20 -7.94 -11.58
C ASN A 140 -10.23 -6.78 -11.32
N ILE A 141 -10.00 -6.42 -10.05
CA ILE A 141 -9.01 -5.40 -9.68
C ILE A 141 -7.62 -5.85 -10.12
N ALA A 142 -7.23 -7.09 -9.87
CA ALA A 142 -5.94 -7.57 -10.37
C ALA A 142 -5.85 -7.50 -11.89
N ALA A 143 -6.91 -7.84 -12.64
CA ALA A 143 -6.89 -7.77 -14.10
C ALA A 143 -6.76 -6.32 -14.61
N GLU A 144 -7.53 -5.41 -14.03
CA GLU A 144 -7.54 -3.99 -14.39
C GLU A 144 -6.18 -3.32 -14.13
N PHE A 145 -5.59 -3.62 -12.97
CA PHE A 145 -4.36 -2.97 -12.53
C PHE A 145 -3.13 -3.89 -12.68
N ARG A 146 -3.20 -5.00 -13.43
CA ARG A 146 -2.10 -5.98 -13.55
C ARG A 146 -0.86 -5.45 -14.23
N SER A 147 -0.91 -4.24 -14.75
CA SER A 147 0.27 -3.47 -15.10
C SER A 147 1.06 -2.95 -13.89
N ASN A 148 0.52 -2.89 -12.65
CA ASN A 148 1.22 -2.52 -11.39
C ASN A 148 0.36 -2.72 -10.09
N VAL A 149 0.25 -3.93 -9.50
CA VAL A 149 -0.28 -4.09 -8.11
C VAL A 149 0.57 -5.05 -7.28
N ALA A 150 1.03 -4.60 -6.11
CA ALA A 150 1.38 -5.47 -4.98
C ALA A 150 0.29 -5.39 -3.92
N ARG A 151 -0.02 -6.53 -3.29
CA ARG A 151 -1.05 -6.69 -2.24
C ARG A 151 -0.32 -6.82 -0.91
N MET A 152 -0.86 -6.33 0.21
CA MET A 152 -0.16 -6.38 1.51
C MET A 152 -0.78 -7.34 2.49
N GLN A 153 0.08 -7.84 3.38
CA GLN A 153 -0.24 -8.81 4.39
C GLN A 153 0.62 -8.69 5.63
N ARG A 154 0.03 -9.08 6.76
CA ARG A 154 0.66 -8.95 8.07
C ARG A 154 1.65 -10.07 8.37
N SER A 155 2.79 -9.63 8.88
CA SER A 155 3.72 -10.37 9.74
C SER A 155 3.02 -10.81 11.02
N GLY A 156 3.03 -12.12 11.30
CA GLY A 156 2.70 -12.64 12.62
C GLY A 156 3.83 -12.32 13.59
N ILE A 157 3.60 -11.38 14.51
CA ILE A 157 4.31 -11.34 15.78
C ILE A 157 3.46 -12.17 16.73
N ARG A 158 4.02 -13.30 17.19
CA ARG A 158 3.47 -14.05 18.31
C ARG A 158 3.52 -13.14 19.54
N GLU A 159 2.37 -12.86 20.13
CA GLU A 159 2.33 -12.44 21.52
C GLU A 159 2.44 -13.72 22.36
N ASN A 160 3.58 -13.82 23.06
CA ASN A 160 4.00 -14.86 24.03
C ASN A 160 3.98 -16.32 23.55
#